data_AF-A0A947ELN4-F1
#
_entry.id   AF-A0A947ELN4-F1
#
_cell.length_a   1.000
_cell.length_b   1.000
_cell.length_c   1.000
_cell.angle_alpha   90.00
_cell.angle_beta   90.00
_cell.angle_gamma   90.00
#
_symmetry.space_group_name_H-M   'P 1'
#
loop_
_entity.id
_entity.type
_entity.pdbx_description
1 polymer ?
#
loop_
_entity_poly.entity_id
_entity_poly.type
_entity_poly.pdbx_seq_one_letter_code
_entity_poly.pdbx_strand_id
1 'polypeptide(L)'
;MPKQISIQIDHALYGIQGHTLDVTEAAQNALMGDDLTVSAKRLGVEDPAPGEMKFFAVKATITIDNDDSQSFHYIAKDYETIDFIP
;
A
#
# COMPACT_ATOMS: atom_id res chain seq x y z
N MET A 1 -10.13 -4.25 25.39
CA MET A 1 -9.36 -5.21 24.57
C MET A 1 -8.83 -4.43 23.38
N PRO A 2 -7.58 -4.64 22.93
CA PRO A 2 -7.13 -4.01 21.68
C PRO A 2 -8.02 -4.50 20.53
N LYS A 3 -8.38 -3.60 19.61
CA LYS A 3 -9.14 -3.99 18.42
C LYS A 3 -8.29 -4.94 17.57
N GLN A 4 -8.90 -5.98 17.02
CA GLN A 4 -8.24 -6.84 16.04
C GLN A 4 -8.41 -6.23 14.65
N ILE A 5 -7.32 -5.83 14.02
CA ILE A 5 -7.33 -5.25 12.67
C ILE A 5 -6.60 -6.21 11.73
N SER A 6 -7.24 -6.51 10.60
CA SER A 6 -6.63 -7.21 9.47
C SER A 6 -6.68 -6.33 8.23
N ILE A 7 -5.52 -6.15 7.59
CA ILE A 7 -5.37 -5.43 6.31
C ILE A 7 -4.90 -6.43 5.27
N GLN A 8 -5.72 -6.63 4.24
CA GLN A 8 -5.39 -7.44 3.08
C GLN A 8 -5.26 -6.52 1.86
N ILE A 9 -4.05 -6.42 1.31
CA ILE A 9 -3.80 -5.71 0.05
C ILE A 9 -4.26 -6.62 -1.09
N ASP A 10 -5.33 -6.23 -1.77
CA ASP A 10 -5.93 -7.01 -2.86
C ASP A 10 -5.23 -6.73 -4.19
N HIS A 11 -4.77 -5.50 -4.39
CA HIS A 11 -4.04 -5.09 -5.58
C HIS A 11 -3.26 -3.80 -5.31
N ALA A 12 -2.00 -3.74 -5.74
CA ALA A 12 -1.21 -2.52 -5.65
C ALA A 12 -0.27 -2.33 -6.85
N LEU A 13 -0.21 -1.10 -7.36
CA LEU A 13 0.72 -0.70 -8.42
C LEU A 13 1.62 0.44 -7.94
N TYR A 14 2.88 0.43 -8.35
CA TYR A 14 3.84 1.49 -8.08
C TYR A 14 4.55 1.94 -9.35
N GLY A 15 4.64 3.25 -9.58
CA GLY A 15 5.39 3.83 -10.68
C GLY A 15 4.71 5.05 -11.31
N ILE A 16 4.91 5.21 -12.62
CA ILE A 16 4.30 6.27 -13.44
C ILE A 16 3.87 5.69 -14.80
N GLN A 17 3.08 6.42 -15.58
CA GLN A 17 2.62 5.99 -16.89
C GLN A 17 3.76 5.42 -17.75
N GLY A 18 3.58 4.19 -18.24
CA GLY A 18 4.59 3.47 -19.06
C GLY A 18 5.64 2.70 -18.24
N HIS A 19 5.78 2.98 -16.95
CA HIS A 19 6.73 2.37 -16.04
C HIS A 19 6.06 2.05 -14.69
N THR A 20 5.21 1.02 -14.68
CA THR A 20 4.48 0.56 -13.48
C THR A 20 4.84 -0.87 -13.15
N LEU A 21 4.91 -1.16 -11.85
CA LEU A 21 5.16 -2.49 -11.31
C LEU A 21 3.95 -2.92 -10.48
N ASP A 22 3.56 -4.18 -10.61
CA ASP A 22 2.69 -4.81 -9.61
C ASP A 22 3.53 -5.04 -8.34
N VAL A 23 3.05 -4.47 -7.25
CA VAL A 23 3.70 -4.52 -5.93
C VAL A 23 2.73 -5.05 -4.88
N THR A 24 1.71 -5.82 -5.27
CA THR A 24 0.67 -6.33 -4.37
C THR A 24 1.26 -7.11 -3.18
N GLU A 25 2.08 -8.13 -3.45
CA GLU A 25 2.73 -8.92 -2.41
C GLU A 25 3.77 -8.11 -1.64
N ALA A 26 4.55 -7.28 -2.34
CA ALA A 26 5.55 -6.42 -1.74
C ALA A 26 4.95 -5.43 -0.75
N ALA A 27 3.82 -4.81 -1.10
CA ALA A 27 3.08 -3.89 -0.24
C ALA A 27 2.50 -4.60 0.98
N GLN A 28 1.91 -5.79 0.81
CA GLN A 28 1.41 -6.60 1.94
C GLN A 28 2.52 -6.91 2.94
N ASN A 29 3.71 -7.27 2.45
CA ASN A 29 4.86 -7.61 3.29
C ASN A 29 5.55 -6.37 3.91
N ALA A 30 5.33 -5.19 3.33
CA ALA A 30 5.93 -3.93 3.80
C ALA A 30 5.09 -3.21 4.86
N LEU A 31 3.89 -3.69 5.18
CA LEU A 31 3.04 -3.15 6.25
C LEU A 31 3.78 -3.15 7.60
N MET A 32 3.66 -2.05 8.32
CA MET A 32 4.18 -1.88 9.68
C MET A 32 3.01 -1.61 10.62
N GLY A 33 2.30 -2.67 11.00
CA GLY A 33 1.02 -2.54 11.69
C GLY A 33 -0.07 -2.15 10.69
N ASP A 34 -0.63 -0.97 10.86
CA ASP A 34 -1.65 -0.32 10.02
C ASP A 34 -1.08 0.71 9.04
N ASP A 35 0.25 0.91 9.03
CA ASP A 35 0.93 1.87 8.17
C ASP A 35 1.65 1.22 6.99
N LEU A 36 1.72 1.94 5.86
CA LEU A 36 2.60 1.64 4.74
C LEU A 36 3.33 2.90 4.27
N THR A 37 4.66 2.96 4.42
CA THR A 37 5.48 3.99 3.77
C THR A 37 5.82 3.60 2.35
N VAL A 38 5.33 4.38 1.38
CA VAL A 38 5.53 4.17 -0.05
C VAL A 38 6.94 4.60 -0.46
N SER A 39 7.74 3.68 -0.98
CA SER A 39 8.95 3.97 -1.78
C SER A 39 9.45 2.68 -2.40
N ALA A 40 10.21 2.76 -3.50
CA ALA A 40 10.83 1.60 -4.14
C ALA A 40 11.63 0.74 -3.13
N LYS A 41 12.41 1.41 -2.26
CA LYS A 41 13.20 0.76 -1.21
C LYS A 41 12.35 0.01 -0.19
N ARG A 42 11.24 0.61 0.29
CA ARG A 42 10.35 -0.02 1.27
C ARG A 42 9.58 -1.19 0.67
N LEU A 43 9.20 -1.07 -0.60
CA LEU A 43 8.57 -2.12 -1.38
C LEU A 43 9.57 -3.20 -1.83
N GLY A 44 10.88 -3.01 -1.63
CA GLY A 44 11.90 -3.99 -2.01
C GLY A 44 12.05 -4.18 -3.53
N VAL A 45 11.70 -3.17 -4.31
CA VAL A 45 11.77 -3.20 -5.79
C VAL A 45 12.78 -2.18 -6.31
N GLU A 46 13.25 -2.39 -7.54
CA GLU A 46 13.99 -1.36 -8.25
C GLU A 46 13.07 -0.17 -8.57
N ASP A 47 13.63 1.05 -8.59
CA ASP A 47 12.85 2.25 -8.94
C ASP A 47 12.46 2.16 -10.43
N PRO A 48 11.15 2.06 -10.77
CA PRO A 48 10.71 1.89 -12.15
C PRO A 48 10.92 3.15 -13.00
N ALA A 49 11.05 4.33 -12.38
CA ALA A 49 11.25 5.60 -13.07
C ALA A 49 12.16 6.53 -12.25
N PRO A 50 13.49 6.29 -12.26
CA PRO A 50 14.45 7.08 -11.51
C PRO A 50 14.43 8.56 -11.91
N GLY A 51 14.38 9.45 -10.92
CA GLY A 51 14.33 10.91 -11.14
C GLY A 51 12.93 11.47 -11.39
N GLU A 52 11.92 10.61 -11.54
CA GLU A 52 10.52 11.02 -11.70
C GLU A 52 9.71 10.78 -10.42
N MET A 53 8.66 11.58 -10.21
CA MET A 53 7.72 11.38 -9.12
C MET A 53 6.80 10.21 -9.45
N LYS A 54 6.79 9.20 -8.59
CA LYS A 54 5.96 8.00 -8.74
C LYS A 54 4.74 8.11 -7.87
N PHE A 55 3.77 7.27 -8.20
CA PHE A 55 2.55 7.10 -7.45
C PHE A 55 2.38 5.64 -7.07
N PHE A 56 1.69 5.42 -5.97
CA PHE A 56 1.29 4.12 -5.49
C PHE A 56 -0.23 4.07 -5.43
N ALA A 57 -0.84 3.18 -6.20
CA ALA A 57 -2.27 2.95 -6.17
C ALA A 57 -2.55 1.63 -5.46
N VAL A 58 -3.45 1.64 -4.49
CA VAL A 58 -3.79 0.44 -3.71
C VAL A 58 -5.29 0.24 -3.61
N LYS A 59 -5.68 -1.02 -3.68
CA LYS A 59 -6.95 -1.55 -3.22
C LYS A 59 -6.66 -2.53 -2.09
N ALA A 60 -7.33 -2.34 -0.97
CA ALA A 60 -7.21 -3.22 0.19
C ALA A 60 -8.59 -3.53 0.79
N THR A 61 -8.66 -4.60 1.55
CA THR A 61 -9.80 -4.99 2.36
C THR A 61 -9.39 -4.92 3.83
N ILE A 62 -10.13 -4.13 4.61
CA ILE A 62 -9.86 -3.89 6.04
C ILE A 62 -10.98 -4.53 6.86
N THR A 63 -10.61 -5.31 7.88
CA THR A 63 -11.55 -5.94 8.81
C THR A 63 -11.17 -5.56 10.24
N ILE A 64 -12.15 -5.09 11.02
CA ILE A 64 -11.96 -4.64 12.41
C ILE A 64 -12.88 -5.47 13.31
N ASP A 65 -12.33 -6.11 14.36
CA ASP A 65 -13.07 -6.86 15.39
C ASP A 65 -14.00 -7.98 14.85
N ASN A 66 -13.71 -8.51 13.66
CA ASN A 66 -14.56 -9.44 12.89
C ASN A 66 -15.93 -8.87 12.48
N ASP A 67 -16.02 -7.54 12.36
CA ASP A 67 -17.12 -6.84 11.71
C ASP A 67 -17.04 -6.99 10.17
N ASP A 68 -18.00 -6.39 9.46
CA ASP A 68 -18.02 -6.38 8.00
C ASP A 68 -16.74 -5.75 7.42
N SER A 69 -16.14 -6.46 6.46
CA SER A 69 -14.94 -5.98 5.78
C SER A 69 -15.25 -4.78 4.88
N GLN A 70 -14.38 -3.78 4.90
CA GLN A 70 -14.51 -2.57 4.09
C GLN A 70 -13.43 -2.50 3.02
N SER A 71 -13.82 -2.10 1.81
CA SER A 71 -12.85 -1.84 0.73
C SER A 71 -12.25 -0.44 0.88
N PHE A 72 -10.92 -0.40 0.94
CA PHE A 72 -10.11 0.80 0.94
C PHE A 72 -9.45 0.99 -0.42
N HIS A 73 -9.48 2.22 -0.94
CA HIS A 73 -8.81 2.58 -2.18
C HIS A 73 -8.10 3.91 -2.01
N TYR A 74 -6.82 3.97 -2.37
CA TYR A 74 -6.03 5.19 -2.21
C TYR A 74 -4.95 5.30 -3.27
N ILE A 75 -4.59 6.55 -3.60
CA ILE A 75 -3.43 6.86 -4.44
C ILE A 75 -2.51 7.77 -3.64
N ALA A 76 -1.34 7.24 -3.29
CA ALA A 76 -0.29 7.92 -2.56
C ALA A 76 0.81 8.41 -3.50
N LYS A 77 1.54 9.44 -3.07
CA LYS A 77 2.79 9.86 -3.72
C LYS A 77 3.97 9.05 -3.20
N ASP A 78 5.06 9.07 -3.96
CA ASP A 78 6.35 8.57 -3.46
C ASP A 78 6.72 9.25 -2.12
N TYR A 79 7.20 8.46 -1.17
CA TYR A 79 7.53 8.81 0.22
C TYR A 79 6.36 9.15 1.14
N GLU A 80 5.11 9.00 0.69
CA GLU A 80 3.95 9.15 1.57
C GLU A 80 3.76 7.91 2.46
N THR A 81 3.33 8.13 3.71
CA THR A 81 2.86 7.04 4.57
C THR A 81 1.33 7.02 4.54
N ILE A 82 0.79 5.86 4.17
CA ILE A 82 -0.64 5.59 4.22
C ILE A 82 -0.94 4.98 5.59
N ASP A 83 -1.87 5.59 6.30
CA ASP A 83 -2.52 4.98 7.46
C ASP A 83 -3.85 4.39 6.98
N PHE A 84 -4.00 3.07 7.13
CA PHE A 84 -5.21 2.37 6.71
C PHE A 84 -6.35 2.52 7.73
N ILE A 85 -6.10 3.05 8.92
CA ILE A 85 -7.08 3.24 9.99
C ILE A 85 -7.06 4.70 10.46
N PRO A 86 -8.00 5.54 10.01
CA PRO A 86 -8.06 6.94 10.42
C PRO A 86 -8.39 7.16 11.90
#